data_AF-A0A3M2G2S4-F1
#
_entry.id   AF-A0A3M2G2S4-F1
#
_cell.length_a   1.000
_cell.length_b   1.000
_cell.length_c   1.000
_cell.angle_alpha   90.00
_cell.angle_beta   90.00
_cell.angle_gamma   90.00
#
_symmetry.space_group_name_H-M   'P 1'
#
loop_
_entity.id
_entity.type
_entity.pdbx_description
1 polymer ?
#
loop_
_entity_poly.entity_id
_entity_poly.type
_entity_poly.pdbx_seq_one_letter_code
_entity_poly.pdbx_strand_id
1 'polypeptide(L)'
;MVHVDPQHPARTHVEGFFDDVPDVGEGGPGRCGRRSRDGQQQGRQGIRNTCESGHGAPRIPRWGWRYVFRRAGFHHGLRNRPCAMRVEGMPLRAVSPIIHGTASGIAHPPPSLLMLCIWRFVVPALLLSLLVGCTPSPPPTPLPMHWQPIDSLQALLPDGIRVYAGRNDSLPLRAWYVRIDEPDPAITTRVVVSDEEDRRESASSFARDPGVCVVANGGYFTMKRTPAEHVGLLVHDRAVLAAPSTTFQRDSLTFEAVRAAIGFREDGTIELGWAAAQNDAILRWSEPVPNRPDAPASLSTTAEPWPVRDALGAGPALLVDGAIRVTDDEEVFFGTSIPETHPRTAAGRTRDGDLILMVVDGRQPESRGVRLDELAVLMRDVGAVDAINLDGGGSSSLVVRGTLLNRPAGDTLQREVMSALVTYCE
;
A
#
# COMPACT_ATOMS: atom_id res chain seq x y z
N MET A 1 -22.26 14.87 8.90
CA MET A 1 -21.15 15.85 8.94
C MET A 1 -20.62 15.84 10.37
N VAL A 2 -19.62 14.98 10.64
CA VAL A 2 -18.99 14.91 11.96
C VAL A 2 -17.92 15.98 11.98
N HIS A 3 -17.99 16.91 12.94
CA HIS A 3 -17.04 18.01 13.04
C HIS A 3 -15.73 17.47 13.63
N VAL A 4 -14.65 17.49 12.86
CA VAL A 4 -13.31 17.14 13.35
C VAL A 4 -12.78 18.35 14.13
N ASP A 5 -12.46 18.16 15.42
CA ASP A 5 -11.86 19.17 16.30
C ASP A 5 -10.33 19.01 16.33
N PRO A 6 -9.55 20.03 15.94
CA PRO A 6 -8.10 19.93 15.88
C PRO A 6 -7.45 20.49 17.15
N GLN A 7 -7.60 19.85 18.32
CA GLN A 7 -6.79 20.22 19.50
C GLN A 7 -6.32 19.01 20.33
N HIS A 8 -4.99 18.93 20.45
CA HIS A 8 -4.13 18.03 21.27
C HIS A 8 -3.71 16.68 20.67
N PRO A 9 -2.61 16.62 19.89
CA PRO A 9 -1.88 15.38 19.73
C PRO A 9 -1.07 15.09 21.00
N ALA A 10 -1.37 13.96 21.65
CA ALA A 10 -0.43 13.35 22.59
C ALA A 10 0.87 13.07 21.83
N ARG A 11 1.98 13.67 22.27
CA ARG A 11 3.32 13.42 21.72
C ARG A 11 3.75 12.01 22.08
N THR A 12 3.47 11.04 21.22
CA THR A 12 4.24 9.80 21.14
C THR A 12 5.36 10.01 20.13
N HIS A 13 6.60 10.10 20.64
CA HIS A 13 7.78 9.98 19.81
C HIS A 13 7.77 8.59 19.18
N VAL A 14 7.61 8.53 17.86
CA VAL A 14 7.77 7.32 17.06
C VAL A 14 8.94 7.59 16.13
N GLU A 15 10.11 7.06 16.49
CA GLU A 15 11.30 7.01 15.64
C GLU A 15 11.02 6.19 14.36
N GLY A 16 11.69 6.51 13.26
CA GLY A 16 11.43 5.97 11.91
C GLY A 16 11.23 4.45 11.83
N PHE A 17 10.14 4.03 11.19
CA PHE A 17 9.63 2.65 11.22
C PHE A 17 9.86 1.83 9.94
N PHE A 18 10.76 2.27 9.04
CA PHE A 18 11.14 1.49 7.84
C PHE A 18 12.65 1.32 7.63
N ASP A 19 13.47 1.70 8.62
CA ASP A 19 14.89 1.36 8.65
C ASP A 19 15.05 0.06 9.47
N ASP A 20 15.40 -1.02 8.77
CA ASP A 20 15.99 -2.29 9.27
C ASP A 20 15.30 -3.53 8.70
N VAL A 21 15.56 -3.79 7.41
CA VAL A 21 15.58 -5.15 6.86
C VAL A 21 17.06 -5.50 6.66
N PRO A 22 17.64 -6.46 7.39
CA PRO A 22 19.03 -6.82 7.19
C PRO A 22 19.21 -7.62 5.89
N ASP A 23 20.28 -7.27 5.17
CA ASP A 23 20.90 -8.03 4.09
C ASP A 23 21.11 -9.49 4.50
N VAL A 24 20.56 -10.43 3.73
CA VAL A 24 20.99 -11.83 3.79
C VAL A 24 22.01 -12.03 2.68
N GLY A 25 23.28 -12.07 3.11
CA GLY A 25 24.45 -12.22 2.25
C GLY A 25 24.46 -13.52 1.44
N GLU A 26 25.05 -13.39 0.27
CA GLU A 26 25.27 -14.40 -0.76
C GLU A 26 26.01 -15.64 -0.23
N GLY A 27 25.46 -16.82 -0.53
CA GLY A 27 26.17 -18.10 -0.49
C GLY A 27 25.98 -18.82 -1.82
N GLY A 28 26.97 -18.73 -2.71
CA GLY A 28 26.98 -19.38 -4.02
C GLY A 28 26.99 -20.92 -3.96
N PRO A 29 26.69 -21.61 -5.08
CA PRO A 29 26.29 -23.02 -5.07
C PRO A 29 27.47 -23.98 -5.13
N GLY A 30 27.52 -24.94 -4.20
CA GLY A 30 28.34 -26.14 -4.31
C GLY A 30 27.64 -27.22 -5.14
N ARG A 31 28.13 -27.48 -6.36
CA ARG A 31 27.81 -28.69 -7.14
C ARG A 31 28.74 -29.83 -6.75
N CYS A 32 28.18 -31.05 -6.62
CA CYS A 32 28.71 -32.38 -6.96
C CYS A 32 28.02 -33.40 -6.02
N GLY A 33 27.49 -34.56 -6.41
CA GLY A 33 27.38 -35.28 -7.67
C GLY A 33 26.77 -36.65 -7.33
N ARG A 34 25.91 -37.19 -8.21
CA ARG A 34 25.34 -38.55 -8.06
C ARG A 34 26.42 -39.62 -8.13
N ARG A 35 26.38 -40.59 -7.21
CA ARG A 35 26.78 -41.98 -7.47
C ARG A 35 25.82 -42.93 -6.75
N SER A 36 25.37 -43.93 -7.51
CA SER A 36 24.64 -45.09 -7.02
C SER A 36 25.57 -46.06 -6.29
N ARG A 37 25.01 -46.82 -5.33
CA ARG A 37 25.28 -48.25 -5.15
C ARG A 37 24.26 -48.86 -4.20
N ASP A 38 23.74 -50.00 -4.63
CA ASP A 38 22.91 -50.95 -3.90
C ASP A 38 23.58 -51.50 -2.62
N GLY A 39 22.76 -51.97 -1.69
CA GLY A 39 23.22 -52.82 -0.58
C GLY A 39 22.19 -53.00 0.53
N GLN A 40 21.42 -54.08 0.47
CA GLN A 40 20.61 -54.62 1.57
C GLN A 40 21.44 -54.82 2.86
N GLN A 41 20.85 -54.60 4.03
CA GLN A 41 20.60 -55.66 5.02
C GLN A 41 19.87 -55.15 6.28
N GLN A 42 19.07 -56.07 6.82
CA GLN A 42 18.26 -56.01 8.04
C GLN A 42 19.10 -55.90 9.32
N GLY A 43 18.51 -55.39 10.40
CA GLY A 43 19.04 -55.60 11.75
C GLY A 43 18.40 -54.75 12.84
N ARG A 44 17.42 -55.31 13.55
CA ARG A 44 16.90 -54.82 14.84
C ARG A 44 18.03 -54.73 15.87
N GLN A 45 18.05 -53.68 16.69
CA GLN A 45 18.06 -53.75 18.17
C GLN A 45 18.09 -52.35 18.77
N GLY A 46 17.15 -52.09 19.68
CA GLY A 46 17.18 -50.90 20.52
C GLY A 46 18.10 -51.10 21.72
N ILE A 47 18.85 -50.06 22.07
CA ILE A 47 19.46 -49.86 23.40
C ILE A 47 19.31 -48.37 23.73
N ARG A 48 18.77 -48.10 24.92
CA ARG A 48 18.64 -46.78 25.54
C ARG A 48 19.94 -46.36 26.25
N ASN A 49 19.95 -45.07 26.63
CA ASN A 49 20.76 -44.38 27.65
C ASN A 49 22.09 -43.82 27.12
N THR A 50 22.56 -42.61 27.47
CA THR A 50 22.18 -41.60 28.46
C THR A 50 23.00 -40.34 28.15
N CYS A 51 22.46 -39.16 28.47
CA CYS A 51 23.27 -37.94 28.57
C CYS A 51 24.10 -37.99 29.86
N GLU A 52 25.39 -37.67 29.78
CA GLU A 52 26.14 -37.16 30.92
C GLU A 52 27.32 -36.27 30.49
N SER A 53 27.56 -35.30 31.34
CA SER A 53 28.41 -34.11 31.26
C SER A 53 29.92 -34.38 31.27
N GLY A 54 30.69 -33.49 30.65
CA GLY A 54 32.15 -33.41 30.81
C GLY A 54 32.70 -32.01 30.55
N HIS A 55 33.02 -31.30 31.64
CA HIS A 55 33.80 -30.07 31.66
C HIS A 55 35.21 -30.25 31.08
N GLY A 56 35.78 -29.19 30.49
CA GLY A 56 37.22 -29.12 30.24
C GLY A 56 37.66 -27.95 29.34
N ALA A 57 37.83 -26.76 29.91
CA ALA A 57 38.59 -25.68 29.29
C ALA A 57 40.10 -26.02 29.28
N PRO A 58 40.86 -25.47 28.31
CA PRO A 58 42.03 -24.70 28.72
C PRO A 58 42.23 -23.38 27.94
N ARG A 59 42.92 -22.46 28.62
CA ARG A 59 43.26 -21.09 28.22
C ARG A 59 44.55 -21.01 27.37
N ILE A 60 44.46 -20.21 26.28
CA ILE A 60 45.38 -19.15 25.74
C ILE A 60 46.89 -19.47 25.55
N PRO A 61 47.52 -19.01 24.43
CA PRO A 61 48.24 -17.73 24.48
C PRO A 61 47.92 -16.74 23.33
N ARG A 62 48.12 -15.46 23.66
CA ARG A 62 47.87 -14.24 22.88
C ARG A 62 48.94 -13.97 21.81
N TRP A 63 48.50 -13.43 20.67
CA TRP A 63 49.18 -12.40 19.85
C TRP A 63 48.03 -11.55 19.24
N GLY A 64 47.96 -10.23 19.26
CA GLY A 64 48.96 -9.22 19.55
C GLY A 64 49.09 -8.23 18.40
N TRP A 65 48.03 -7.56 17.94
CA TRP A 65 48.13 -6.33 17.13
C TRP A 65 47.08 -5.30 17.53
N ARG A 66 47.57 -4.20 18.11
CA ARG A 66 46.84 -2.94 18.34
C ARG A 66 46.96 -2.09 17.08
N TYR A 67 45.83 -1.64 16.53
CA TYR A 67 45.78 -0.37 15.81
C TYR A 67 45.13 0.67 16.72
N VAL A 68 45.97 1.62 17.15
CA VAL A 68 45.56 2.85 17.83
C VAL A 68 45.44 3.90 16.73
N PHE A 69 44.26 4.45 16.52
CA PHE A 69 44.14 5.82 16.01
C PHE A 69 43.42 6.66 17.06
N ARG A 70 44.20 7.64 17.58
CA ARG A 70 43.76 8.64 18.54
C ARG A 70 42.80 9.62 17.86
N ARG A 71 41.79 10.04 18.62
CA ARG A 71 41.06 11.30 18.42
C ARG A 71 42.05 12.46 18.27
N ALA A 72 41.88 13.25 17.21
CA ALA A 72 42.28 14.65 17.18
C ALA A 72 40.99 15.47 17.12
N GLY A 73 40.70 16.18 18.21
CA GLY A 73 39.74 17.27 18.19
C GLY A 73 40.40 18.50 17.58
N PHE A 74 39.65 19.22 16.75
CA PHE A 74 39.94 20.61 16.41
C PHE A 74 38.66 21.42 16.54
N HIS A 75 38.60 22.21 17.60
CA HIS A 75 37.80 23.41 17.70
C HIS A 75 38.51 24.51 16.92
N HIS A 76 37.83 25.16 15.99
CA HIS A 76 37.92 26.61 15.75
C HIS A 76 36.64 27.05 15.04
N GLY A 77 35.87 27.89 15.72
CA GLY A 77 34.79 28.63 15.08
C GLY A 77 35.35 29.78 14.25
N LEU A 78 34.52 30.31 13.36
CA LEU A 78 34.35 31.75 13.18
C LEU A 78 33.07 31.99 12.36
N ARG A 79 32.30 32.95 12.86
CA ARG A 79 30.99 33.41 12.38
C ARG A 79 31.16 34.10 11.03
N ASN A 80 30.22 33.91 10.10
CA ASN A 80 29.98 34.86 9.01
C ASN A 80 28.51 34.82 8.55
N ARG A 81 27.73 35.77 9.07
CA ARG A 81 26.61 36.51 8.45
C ARG A 81 26.77 37.95 8.98
N PRO A 82 26.38 39.04 8.29
CA PRO A 82 25.20 39.12 7.41
C PRO A 82 25.32 40.09 6.21
N CYS A 83 24.31 40.12 5.35
CA CYS A 83 23.77 41.35 4.75
C CYS A 83 22.27 41.12 4.49
N ALA A 84 21.43 41.59 5.41
CA ALA A 84 19.99 41.73 5.21
C ALA A 84 19.69 43.22 5.28
N MET A 85 19.18 43.75 4.18
CA MET A 85 18.79 45.16 4.04
C MET A 85 17.41 45.33 4.68
N ARG A 86 17.38 46.08 5.77
CA ARG A 86 16.17 46.48 6.50
C ARG A 86 15.77 47.87 6.00
N VAL A 87 14.60 47.99 5.37
CA VAL A 87 14.00 49.29 5.07
C VAL A 87 13.03 49.61 6.19
N GLU A 88 13.38 50.62 6.98
CA GLU A 88 12.55 51.17 8.05
C GLU A 88 11.41 52.01 7.46
N GLY A 89 10.21 51.77 7.97
CA GLY A 89 9.04 52.60 7.70
C GLY A 89 8.99 53.82 8.62
N MET A 90 8.47 54.92 8.09
CA MET A 90 8.07 56.11 8.84
C MET A 90 6.79 56.71 8.21
N PRO A 91 6.00 57.50 8.95
CA PRO A 91 4.60 57.16 9.20
C PRO A 91 3.58 58.05 8.49
N LEU A 92 2.35 57.53 8.44
CA LEU A 92 1.11 58.20 8.09
C LEU A 92 0.86 59.42 8.99
N ARG A 93 0.59 60.58 8.37
CA ARG A 93 -0.13 61.69 9.01
C ARG A 93 -1.40 61.99 8.23
N ALA A 94 -2.52 61.82 8.92
CA ALA A 94 -3.84 62.26 8.52
C ALA A 94 -3.93 63.80 8.57
N VAL A 95 -4.51 64.40 7.52
CA VAL A 95 -5.08 65.75 7.59
C VAL A 95 -6.34 65.79 6.72
N SER A 96 -7.44 66.17 7.35
CA SER A 96 -8.67 66.76 6.81
C SER A 96 -9.28 67.57 7.97
N PRO A 97 -10.24 68.50 7.77
CA PRO A 97 -10.87 68.97 6.52
C PRO A 97 -10.92 70.51 6.40
N ILE A 98 -11.14 71.08 5.20
CA ILE A 98 -11.91 72.33 5.04
C ILE A 98 -12.76 72.22 3.76
N ILE A 99 -14.07 72.41 3.94
CA ILE A 99 -15.11 72.43 2.93
C ILE A 99 -15.27 73.88 2.45
N HIS A 100 -15.24 74.11 1.13
CA HIS A 100 -16.09 75.09 0.47
C HIS A 100 -16.28 74.67 -1.00
N GLY A 101 -17.53 74.46 -1.38
CA GLY A 101 -17.90 74.04 -2.73
C GLY A 101 -17.90 75.18 -3.73
N THR A 102 -17.82 74.82 -5.01
CA THR A 102 -18.65 75.37 -6.09
C THR A 102 -18.68 74.34 -7.22
N ALA A 103 -19.88 74.09 -7.73
CA ALA A 103 -20.15 73.19 -8.83
C ALA A 103 -19.69 73.81 -10.16
N SER A 104 -19.03 73.04 -11.01
CA SER A 104 -19.09 73.24 -12.46
C SER A 104 -18.81 71.91 -13.15
N GLY A 105 -19.75 71.50 -14.01
CA GLY A 105 -19.68 70.26 -14.76
C GLY A 105 -18.67 70.36 -15.90
N ILE A 106 -17.92 69.27 -16.10
CA ILE A 106 -17.18 69.04 -17.33
C ILE A 106 -17.50 67.61 -17.77
N ALA A 107 -18.19 67.50 -18.90
CA ALA A 107 -18.49 66.25 -19.57
C ALA A 107 -17.22 65.67 -20.18
N HIS A 108 -16.92 64.39 -19.90
CA HIS A 108 -15.89 63.64 -20.60
C HIS A 108 -16.42 63.14 -21.97
N PRO A 109 -15.62 63.18 -23.05
CA PRO A 109 -16.02 62.62 -24.33
C PRO A 109 -16.04 61.07 -24.28
N PRO A 110 -16.88 60.42 -25.09
CA PRO A 110 -16.93 58.96 -25.13
C PRO A 110 -15.63 58.39 -25.74
N PRO A 111 -15.20 57.19 -25.32
CA PRO A 111 -14.00 56.57 -25.87
C PRO A 111 -14.20 56.27 -27.36
N SER A 112 -13.20 56.63 -28.17
CA SER A 112 -13.16 56.37 -29.60
C SER A 112 -13.27 54.87 -29.91
N LEU A 113 -13.93 54.55 -31.04
CA LEU A 113 -14.17 53.18 -31.56
C LEU A 113 -12.95 52.24 -31.56
N LEU A 114 -11.72 52.77 -31.49
CA LEU A 114 -10.48 51.99 -31.45
C LEU A 114 -10.31 51.19 -30.14
N MET A 115 -10.79 51.69 -28.99
CA MET A 115 -10.66 50.97 -27.70
C MET A 115 -11.66 49.83 -27.55
N LEU A 116 -12.80 49.85 -28.26
CA LEU A 116 -13.75 48.74 -28.24
C LEU A 116 -13.26 47.52 -29.02
N CYS A 117 -12.40 47.68 -30.03
CA CYS A 117 -11.89 46.55 -30.82
C CYS A 117 -10.83 45.73 -30.06
N ILE A 118 -10.01 46.36 -29.22
CA ILE A 118 -8.98 45.66 -28.42
C ILE A 118 -9.65 44.81 -27.34
N TRP A 119 -10.72 45.31 -26.69
CA TRP A 119 -11.44 44.57 -25.66
C TRP A 119 -12.31 43.42 -26.19
N ARG A 120 -12.80 43.51 -27.45
CA ARG A 120 -13.67 42.48 -28.05
C ARG A 120 -12.94 41.30 -28.68
N PHE A 121 -11.63 41.44 -28.95
CA PHE A 121 -10.84 40.38 -29.61
C PHE A 121 -9.60 39.93 -28.83
N VAL A 122 -9.03 40.75 -27.93
CA VAL A 122 -7.85 40.35 -27.14
C VAL A 122 -8.24 39.58 -25.87
N VAL A 123 -9.37 39.93 -25.24
CA VAL A 123 -9.84 39.26 -24.01
C VAL A 123 -10.35 37.83 -24.27
N PRO A 124 -11.10 37.52 -25.35
CA PRO A 124 -11.46 36.13 -25.66
C PRO A 124 -10.25 35.29 -26.10
N ALA A 125 -9.24 35.89 -26.73
CA ALA A 125 -8.03 35.20 -27.15
C ALA A 125 -7.12 34.83 -25.95
N LEU A 126 -7.06 35.68 -24.92
CA LEU A 126 -6.33 35.37 -23.68
C LEU A 126 -7.05 34.33 -22.79
N LEU A 127 -8.39 34.33 -22.82
CA LEU A 127 -9.22 33.32 -22.13
C LEU A 127 -9.19 31.96 -22.84
N LEU A 128 -9.00 31.92 -24.16
CA LEU A 128 -8.85 30.67 -24.92
C LEU A 128 -7.47 30.03 -24.73
N SER A 129 -6.44 30.82 -24.42
CA SER A 129 -5.10 30.30 -24.08
C SER A 129 -4.98 29.71 -22.67
N LEU A 130 -5.96 29.91 -21.78
CA LEU A 130 -6.02 29.28 -20.45
C LEU A 130 -6.72 27.91 -20.45
N LEU A 131 -7.29 27.48 -21.58
CA LEU A 131 -7.95 26.18 -21.74
C LEU A 131 -7.05 25.09 -22.35
N VAL A 132 -5.78 25.40 -22.62
CA VAL A 132 -4.81 24.47 -23.21
C VAL A 132 -3.72 24.16 -22.18
N GLY A 133 -4.10 23.45 -21.12
CA GLY A 133 -3.19 23.06 -20.05
C GLY A 133 -3.30 21.61 -19.56
N CYS A 134 -4.33 20.87 -19.99
CA CYS A 134 -4.40 19.43 -19.73
C CYS A 134 -3.86 18.69 -20.95
N THR A 135 -2.54 18.51 -21.02
CA THR A 135 -2.01 17.41 -21.84
C THR A 135 -2.55 16.12 -21.23
N PRO A 136 -3.38 15.33 -21.94
CA PRO A 136 -3.81 14.05 -21.41
C PRO A 136 -2.56 13.21 -21.13
N SER A 137 -2.49 12.63 -19.93
CA SER A 137 -1.41 11.70 -19.58
C SER A 137 -1.34 10.60 -20.66
N PRO A 138 -0.15 10.15 -21.05
CA PRO A 138 -0.02 9.07 -22.01
C PRO A 138 -0.83 7.86 -21.53
N PRO A 139 -1.52 7.15 -22.43
CA PRO A 139 -2.26 5.97 -22.04
C PRO A 139 -1.30 4.96 -21.39
N PRO A 140 -1.76 4.24 -20.35
CA PRO A 140 -0.92 3.28 -19.66
C PRO A 140 -0.44 2.20 -20.64
N THR A 141 0.81 1.79 -20.49
CA THR A 141 1.44 0.77 -21.33
C THR A 141 0.64 -0.53 -21.22
N PRO A 142 0.16 -1.11 -22.35
CA PRO A 142 -0.53 -2.39 -22.33
C PRO A 142 0.36 -3.49 -21.76
N LEU A 143 -0.21 -4.35 -20.91
CA LEU A 143 0.49 -5.48 -20.32
C LEU A 143 -0.26 -6.78 -20.67
N PRO A 144 -0.09 -7.28 -21.91
CA PRO A 144 -0.89 -8.40 -22.39
C PRO A 144 -0.61 -9.67 -21.59
N MET A 145 -1.67 -10.34 -21.16
CA MET A 145 -1.61 -11.62 -20.46
C MET A 145 -2.47 -12.64 -21.21
N HIS A 146 -1.95 -13.85 -21.38
CA HIS A 146 -2.75 -14.97 -21.84
C HIS A 146 -3.42 -15.63 -20.65
N TRP A 147 -4.70 -15.31 -20.44
CA TRP A 147 -5.55 -15.87 -19.39
C TRP A 147 -6.23 -17.16 -19.85
N GLN A 148 -6.22 -18.18 -18.99
CA GLN A 148 -6.92 -19.44 -19.20
C GLN A 148 -7.64 -19.84 -17.91
N PRO A 149 -8.87 -20.36 -17.99
CA PRO A 149 -9.54 -20.93 -16.83
C PRO A 149 -8.78 -22.14 -16.30
N ILE A 150 -8.87 -22.41 -15.00
CA ILE A 150 -8.28 -23.60 -14.37
C ILE A 150 -9.38 -24.63 -14.15
N ASP A 151 -9.71 -25.38 -15.21
CA ASP A 151 -10.87 -26.30 -15.24
C ASP A 151 -10.88 -27.32 -14.08
N SER A 152 -9.70 -27.79 -13.66
CA SER A 152 -9.57 -28.73 -12.54
C SER A 152 -10.02 -28.16 -11.20
N LEU A 153 -9.84 -26.85 -10.99
CA LEU A 153 -10.33 -26.15 -9.79
C LEU A 153 -11.77 -25.68 -9.98
N GLN A 154 -12.13 -25.28 -11.20
CA GLN A 154 -13.50 -24.86 -11.50
C GLN A 154 -14.52 -25.96 -11.19
N ALA A 155 -14.17 -27.23 -11.43
CA ALA A 155 -15.01 -28.38 -11.10
C ALA A 155 -15.30 -28.56 -9.59
N LEU A 156 -14.58 -27.85 -8.72
CA LEU A 156 -14.72 -27.89 -7.26
C LEU A 156 -15.42 -26.64 -6.71
N LEU A 157 -15.79 -25.69 -7.57
CA LEU A 157 -16.30 -24.38 -7.19
C LEU A 157 -17.74 -24.19 -7.71
N PRO A 158 -18.57 -23.42 -7.00
CA PRO A 158 -19.86 -23.00 -7.54
C PRO A 158 -19.68 -22.05 -8.73
N ASP A 159 -20.73 -21.89 -9.54
CA ASP A 159 -20.71 -21.08 -10.77
C ASP A 159 -20.32 -19.61 -10.51
N GLY A 160 -20.63 -19.08 -9.32
CA GLY A 160 -20.28 -17.73 -8.89
C GLY A 160 -18.78 -17.50 -8.63
N ILE A 161 -17.94 -18.54 -8.63
CA ILE A 161 -16.48 -18.40 -8.42
C ILE A 161 -15.74 -18.93 -9.65
N ARG A 162 -14.96 -18.06 -10.30
CA ARG A 162 -14.19 -18.39 -11.51
C ARG A 162 -12.71 -18.12 -11.32
N VAL A 163 -11.86 -19.10 -11.66
CA VAL A 163 -10.41 -19.06 -11.40
C VAL A 163 -9.63 -19.11 -12.70
N TYR A 164 -8.65 -18.22 -12.82
CA TYR A 164 -7.84 -18.08 -14.03
C TYR A 164 -6.35 -18.08 -13.71
N ALA A 165 -5.57 -18.68 -14.62
CA ALA A 165 -4.12 -18.57 -14.66
C ALA A 165 -3.70 -17.71 -15.86
N GLY A 166 -2.72 -16.85 -15.66
CA GLY A 166 -2.21 -15.91 -16.64
C GLY A 166 -0.71 -16.03 -16.84
N ARG A 167 -0.28 -15.87 -18.09
CA ARG A 167 1.14 -15.84 -18.45
C ARG A 167 1.45 -14.75 -19.47
N ASN A 168 2.61 -14.11 -19.30
CA ASN A 168 3.29 -13.35 -20.34
C ASN A 168 4.72 -13.87 -20.49
N ASP A 169 5.08 -14.29 -21.71
CA ASP A 169 6.40 -14.86 -22.02
C ASP A 169 7.39 -13.82 -22.55
N SER A 170 6.91 -12.76 -23.18
CA SER A 170 7.77 -11.68 -23.68
C SER A 170 8.29 -10.83 -22.52
N LEU A 171 7.46 -10.70 -21.49
CA LEU A 171 7.79 -10.11 -20.21
C LEU A 171 7.45 -11.14 -19.14
N PRO A 172 8.43 -11.93 -18.64
CA PRO A 172 8.17 -13.07 -17.77
C PRO A 172 7.30 -12.70 -16.57
N LEU A 173 6.03 -13.10 -16.65
CA LEU A 173 5.01 -12.88 -15.63
C LEU A 173 4.13 -14.12 -15.49
N ARG A 174 3.86 -14.47 -14.23
CA ARG A 174 2.85 -15.44 -13.82
C ARG A 174 1.90 -14.76 -12.86
N ALA A 175 0.62 -14.86 -13.14
CA ALA A 175 -0.42 -14.29 -12.30
C ALA A 175 -1.63 -15.22 -12.28
N TRP A 176 -2.41 -15.11 -11.21
CA TRP A 176 -3.67 -15.79 -11.06
C TRP A 176 -4.67 -14.80 -10.51
N TYR A 177 -5.92 -14.94 -10.93
CA TYR A 177 -7.00 -14.21 -10.29
C TYR A 177 -8.22 -15.08 -10.12
N VAL A 178 -9.01 -14.75 -9.11
CA VAL A 178 -10.35 -15.30 -8.89
C VAL A 178 -11.35 -14.17 -9.03
N ARG A 179 -12.43 -14.42 -9.76
CA ARG A 179 -13.60 -13.56 -9.85
C ARG A 179 -14.74 -14.21 -9.08
N ILE A 180 -15.27 -13.50 -8.10
CA ILE A 180 -16.20 -13.99 -7.08
C ILE A 180 -17.47 -13.14 -7.14
N ASP A 181 -18.61 -13.78 -7.37
CA ASP A 181 -19.95 -13.15 -7.38
C ASP A 181 -20.39 -12.85 -5.94
N GLU A 182 -19.85 -11.79 -5.35
CA GLU A 182 -20.16 -11.35 -3.97
C GLU A 182 -21.66 -11.00 -3.75
N PRO A 183 -22.42 -10.56 -4.76
CA PRO A 183 -23.88 -10.46 -4.66
C PRO A 183 -24.63 -11.79 -4.45
N ASP A 184 -24.04 -12.95 -4.74
CA ASP A 184 -24.67 -14.25 -4.50
C ASP A 184 -24.68 -14.56 -2.98
N PRO A 185 -25.86 -14.73 -2.34
CA PRO A 185 -25.95 -14.99 -0.91
C PRO A 185 -25.32 -16.33 -0.46
N ALA A 186 -25.04 -17.26 -1.38
CA ALA A 186 -24.33 -18.50 -1.09
C ALA A 186 -22.80 -18.31 -0.99
N ILE A 187 -22.29 -17.13 -1.36
CA ILE A 187 -20.88 -16.78 -1.35
C ILE A 187 -20.69 -15.61 -0.40
N THR A 188 -19.69 -15.69 0.48
CA THR A 188 -19.36 -14.54 1.34
C THR A 188 -17.87 -14.43 1.58
N THR A 189 -17.33 -13.24 1.34
CA THR A 189 -15.94 -12.92 1.64
C THR A 189 -15.86 -12.20 2.99
N ARG A 190 -14.98 -12.67 3.88
CA ARG A 190 -14.70 -12.10 5.20
C ARG A 190 -13.25 -11.63 5.27
N VAL A 191 -13.01 -10.59 6.06
CA VAL A 191 -11.66 -10.32 6.59
C VAL A 191 -11.47 -11.22 7.80
N VAL A 192 -10.51 -12.13 7.74
CA VAL A 192 -10.19 -13.08 8.82
C VAL A 192 -8.82 -12.75 9.39
N VAL A 193 -8.67 -12.90 10.70
CA VAL A 193 -7.44 -12.68 11.43
C VAL A 193 -7.05 -13.98 12.11
N SER A 194 -5.75 -14.28 12.12
CA SER A 194 -5.27 -15.50 12.76
C SER A 194 -5.58 -15.53 14.26
N ASP A 195 -6.04 -16.68 14.73
CA ASP A 195 -6.36 -16.97 16.13
C ASP A 195 -5.19 -17.62 16.89
N GLU A 196 -4.06 -17.88 16.20
CA GLU A 196 -2.83 -18.38 16.81
C GLU A 196 -2.24 -17.38 17.82
N GLU A 197 -1.45 -17.87 18.79
CA GLU A 197 -0.89 -17.05 19.87
C GLU A 197 -0.02 -15.90 19.36
N ASP A 198 0.70 -16.13 18.26
CA ASP A 198 1.53 -15.11 17.63
C ASP A 198 0.77 -14.27 16.59
N ARG A 199 -0.52 -14.57 16.38
CA ARG A 199 -1.45 -13.98 15.41
C ARG A 199 -0.97 -14.07 13.97
N ARG A 200 -0.32 -15.16 13.59
CA ARG A 200 0.09 -15.40 12.19
C ARG A 200 -0.19 -16.83 11.80
N GLU A 201 -0.63 -17.02 10.56
CA GLU A 201 -0.71 -18.34 9.95
C GLU A 201 -0.61 -18.25 8.42
N SER A 202 -0.31 -19.38 7.76
CA SER A 202 -0.24 -19.41 6.30
C SER A 202 -1.62 -19.26 5.64
N ALA A 203 -1.68 -18.81 4.38
CA ALA A 203 -2.94 -18.79 3.62
C ALA A 203 -3.57 -20.20 3.51
N SER A 204 -2.76 -21.25 3.43
CA SER A 204 -3.26 -22.64 3.50
C SER A 204 -3.80 -23.04 4.87
N SER A 205 -3.36 -22.41 5.97
CA SER A 205 -3.93 -22.64 7.31
C SER A 205 -5.34 -22.04 7.39
N PHE A 206 -5.54 -20.82 6.90
CA PHE A 206 -6.87 -20.19 6.78
C PHE A 206 -7.82 -21.01 5.89
N ALA A 207 -7.29 -21.77 4.92
CA ALA A 207 -8.05 -22.61 4.01
C ALA A 207 -8.40 -24.01 4.54
N ARG A 208 -8.18 -24.31 5.83
CA ARG A 208 -8.44 -25.65 6.42
C ARG A 208 -9.92 -25.96 6.58
N ASP A 209 -10.76 -24.94 6.74
CA ASP A 209 -12.21 -25.12 6.83
C ASP A 209 -12.76 -25.61 5.47
N PRO A 210 -13.49 -26.74 5.41
CA PRO A 210 -14.09 -27.25 4.17
C PRO A 210 -15.02 -26.27 3.45
N GLY A 211 -15.64 -25.34 4.18
CA GLY A 211 -16.48 -24.28 3.62
C GLY A 211 -15.69 -23.16 2.92
N VAL A 212 -14.36 -23.11 3.08
CA VAL A 212 -13.51 -22.11 2.44
C VAL A 212 -13.20 -22.50 1.00
N CYS A 213 -13.42 -21.54 0.10
CA CYS A 213 -13.27 -21.72 -1.33
C CYS A 213 -12.06 -20.97 -1.86
N VAL A 214 -11.80 -19.76 -1.35
CA VAL A 214 -10.70 -18.89 -1.76
C VAL A 214 -10.08 -18.23 -0.54
N VAL A 215 -8.75 -18.15 -0.51
CA VAL A 215 -8.00 -17.34 0.46
C VAL A 215 -6.95 -16.53 -0.28
N ALA A 216 -6.94 -15.22 -0.08
CA ALA A 216 -5.83 -14.35 -0.45
C ALA A 216 -5.25 -13.71 0.81
N ASN A 217 -3.93 -13.52 0.85
CA ASN A 217 -3.32 -12.77 1.96
C ASN A 217 -3.90 -11.36 2.09
N GLY A 218 -3.88 -10.83 3.31
CA GLY A 218 -4.52 -9.57 3.66
C GLY A 218 -3.58 -8.37 3.72
N GLY A 219 -3.79 -7.55 4.75
CA GLY A 219 -3.14 -6.26 4.94
C GLY A 219 -1.75 -6.37 5.57
N TYR A 220 -1.09 -5.22 5.69
CA TYR A 220 0.25 -5.14 6.25
C TYR A 220 0.25 -5.46 7.76
N PHE A 221 1.37 -5.98 8.26
CA PHE A 221 1.52 -6.32 9.67
C PHE A 221 2.99 -6.25 10.12
N THR A 222 3.21 -6.23 11.42
CA THR A 222 4.55 -6.19 12.01
C THR A 222 5.06 -7.61 12.33
N MET A 223 6.02 -8.10 11.54
CA MET A 223 6.62 -9.44 11.80
C MET A 223 7.47 -9.48 13.08
N LYS A 224 8.05 -8.36 13.51
CA LYS A 224 8.97 -8.31 14.67
C LYS A 224 8.25 -8.28 16.02
N ARG A 225 6.92 -8.13 16.04
CA ARG A 225 6.10 -8.18 17.26
C ARG A 225 5.48 -9.57 17.41
N THR A 226 5.34 -9.99 18.67
CA THR A 226 4.64 -11.22 19.06
C THR A 226 3.74 -10.87 20.25
N PRO A 227 2.40 -10.90 20.10
CA PRO A 227 1.68 -11.19 18.86
C PRO A 227 1.89 -10.14 17.77
N ALA A 228 1.68 -10.52 16.51
CA ALA A 228 1.72 -9.60 15.38
C ALA A 228 0.64 -8.51 15.51
N GLU A 229 0.96 -7.32 15.02
CA GLU A 229 0.03 -6.18 14.95
C GLU A 229 -0.18 -5.72 13.52
N HIS A 230 -1.43 -5.39 13.19
CA HIS A 230 -1.82 -4.96 11.86
C HIS A 230 -1.38 -3.50 11.62
N VAL A 231 -0.94 -3.20 10.40
CA VAL A 231 -0.50 -1.87 10.00
C VAL A 231 -1.53 -1.31 9.01
N GLY A 232 -2.48 -0.55 9.54
CA GLY A 232 -3.60 -0.01 8.79
C GLY A 232 -4.93 -0.28 9.50
N LEU A 233 -6.03 0.19 8.92
CA LEU A 233 -7.36 -0.10 9.41
C LEU A 233 -7.63 -1.62 9.34
N LEU A 234 -8.13 -2.21 10.41
CA LEU A 234 -8.60 -3.58 10.42
C LEU A 234 -9.94 -3.63 11.13
N VAL A 235 -10.98 -4.05 10.42
CA VAL A 235 -12.34 -4.19 10.94
C VAL A 235 -12.82 -5.60 10.65
N HIS A 236 -13.35 -6.24 11.68
CA HIS A 236 -13.96 -7.57 11.61
C HIS A 236 -15.26 -7.57 12.39
N ASP A 237 -16.35 -7.97 11.76
CA ASP A 237 -17.70 -7.97 12.34
C ASP A 237 -18.05 -6.65 13.07
N ARG A 238 -17.81 -5.54 12.36
CA ARG A 238 -18.05 -4.14 12.78
C ARG A 238 -17.17 -3.67 13.94
N ALA A 239 -16.30 -4.51 14.48
CA ALA A 239 -15.34 -4.13 15.50
C ALA A 239 -14.03 -3.65 14.86
N VAL A 240 -13.55 -2.48 15.29
CA VAL A 240 -12.22 -1.99 14.93
C VAL A 240 -11.17 -2.77 15.72
N LEU A 241 -10.46 -3.67 15.05
CA LEU A 241 -9.38 -4.47 15.65
C LEU A 241 -8.03 -3.74 15.60
N ALA A 242 -7.84 -2.86 14.61
CA ALA A 242 -6.70 -1.97 14.54
C ALA A 242 -7.09 -0.63 13.90
N ALA A 243 -6.70 0.47 14.55
CA ALA A 243 -6.83 1.82 14.01
C ALA A 243 -5.53 2.22 13.28
N PRO A 244 -5.61 2.81 12.08
CA PRO A 244 -4.41 3.23 11.35
C PRO A 244 -3.77 4.47 11.97
N SER A 245 -2.45 4.61 11.81
CA SER A 245 -1.80 5.91 11.98
C SER A 245 -2.26 6.86 10.87
N THR A 246 -2.55 8.11 11.24
CA THR A 246 -2.92 9.17 10.28
C THR A 246 -1.81 10.19 10.08
N THR A 247 -0.66 9.99 10.71
CA THR A 247 0.50 10.87 10.64
C THR A 247 1.76 10.06 10.38
N PHE A 248 2.58 10.51 9.43
CA PHE A 248 3.77 9.81 8.96
C PHE A 248 4.95 10.79 8.89
N GLN A 249 6.16 10.30 9.17
CA GLN A 249 7.41 11.06 9.03
C GLN A 249 8.21 10.54 7.84
N ARG A 250 8.67 11.43 6.95
CA ARG A 250 9.59 11.14 5.85
C ARG A 250 10.56 12.30 5.66
N ASP A 251 11.85 12.02 5.59
CA ASP A 251 12.90 13.01 5.30
C ASP A 251 12.73 14.35 6.05
N SER A 252 12.46 14.27 7.36
CA SER A 252 12.19 15.39 8.30
C SER A 252 10.88 16.16 8.12
N LEU A 253 10.04 15.76 7.16
CA LEU A 253 8.69 16.29 6.94
C LEU A 253 7.63 15.40 7.63
N THR A 254 6.59 16.06 8.14
CA THR A 254 5.40 15.41 8.71
C THR A 254 4.28 15.43 7.69
N PHE A 255 3.68 14.27 7.42
CA PHE A 255 2.56 14.08 6.50
C PHE A 255 1.33 13.64 7.27
N GLU A 256 0.18 14.23 6.96
CA GLU A 256 -1.11 13.66 7.32
C GLU A 256 -1.60 12.80 6.16
N ALA A 257 -2.03 11.58 6.43
CA ALA A 257 -2.58 10.72 5.39
C ALA A 257 -3.57 9.72 5.98
N VAL A 258 -4.52 9.32 5.16
CA VAL A 258 -5.36 8.14 5.37
C VAL A 258 -5.05 7.18 4.25
N ARG A 259 -4.86 5.90 4.57
CA ARG A 259 -4.53 4.88 3.58
C ARG A 259 -5.79 4.21 3.06
N ALA A 260 -5.71 3.69 1.84
CA ALA A 260 -6.78 2.97 1.20
C ALA A 260 -7.13 1.71 2.01
N ALA A 261 -8.41 1.39 2.03
CA ALA A 261 -8.97 0.18 2.58
C ALA A 261 -10.07 -0.34 1.64
N ILE A 262 -10.16 -1.66 1.53
CA ILE A 262 -11.31 -2.33 0.93
C ILE A 262 -12.28 -2.75 2.04
N GLY A 263 -13.56 -2.43 1.88
CA GLY A 263 -14.61 -2.71 2.85
C GLY A 263 -15.72 -3.55 2.25
N PHE A 264 -16.35 -4.36 3.10
CA PHE A 264 -17.45 -5.27 2.77
C PHE A 264 -18.64 -4.94 3.65
N ARG A 265 -19.79 -4.69 3.04
CA ARG A 265 -21.06 -4.47 3.74
C ARG A 265 -21.78 -5.79 4.00
N GLU A 266 -22.83 -5.73 4.82
CA GLU A 266 -23.69 -6.90 5.12
C GLU A 266 -24.44 -7.42 3.89
N ASP A 267 -24.72 -6.55 2.92
CA ASP A 267 -25.44 -6.89 1.69
C ASP A 267 -24.52 -7.35 0.54
N GLY A 268 -23.23 -7.61 0.83
CA GLY A 268 -22.24 -7.99 -0.18
C GLY A 268 -21.63 -6.81 -0.95
N THR A 269 -22.06 -5.56 -0.69
CA THR A 269 -21.46 -4.40 -1.36
C THR A 269 -20.00 -4.24 -0.97
N ILE A 270 -19.13 -4.16 -1.99
CA ILE A 270 -17.70 -3.90 -1.84
C ILE A 270 -17.43 -2.41 -2.11
N GLU A 271 -16.65 -1.78 -1.23
CA GLU A 271 -16.29 -0.37 -1.36
C GLU A 271 -14.79 -0.16 -1.16
N LEU A 272 -14.21 0.75 -1.94
CA LEU A 272 -12.86 1.26 -1.74
C LEU A 272 -12.95 2.67 -1.15
N GLY A 273 -12.11 2.98 -0.18
CA GLY A 273 -11.95 4.36 0.29
C GLY A 273 -10.71 4.54 1.14
N TRP A 274 -10.34 5.78 1.39
CA TRP A 274 -9.29 6.08 2.35
C TRP A 274 -9.92 6.20 3.71
N ALA A 275 -9.44 5.43 4.69
CA ALA A 275 -10.21 5.22 5.90
C ALA A 275 -9.36 5.28 7.16
N ALA A 276 -10.01 5.69 8.25
CA ALA A 276 -9.47 5.69 9.60
C ALA A 276 -10.56 5.33 10.61
N ALA A 277 -10.15 5.11 11.85
CA ALA A 277 -11.08 4.91 12.96
C ALA A 277 -10.86 5.97 14.03
N GLN A 278 -11.94 6.52 14.55
CA GLN A 278 -11.93 7.47 15.67
C GLN A 278 -13.06 7.13 16.64
N ASN A 279 -12.72 6.83 17.90
CA ASN A 279 -13.68 6.44 18.94
C ASN A 279 -14.63 5.32 18.46
N ASP A 280 -14.07 4.26 17.87
CA ASP A 280 -14.78 3.12 17.26
C ASP A 280 -15.66 3.44 16.04
N ALA A 281 -15.82 4.71 15.67
CA ALA A 281 -16.44 5.10 14.41
C ALA A 281 -15.45 4.91 13.26
N ILE A 282 -15.85 4.15 12.25
CA ILE A 282 -15.10 4.00 11.01
C ILE A 282 -15.46 5.16 10.10
N LEU A 283 -14.45 5.89 9.65
CA LEU A 283 -14.57 7.07 8.80
C LEU A 283 -13.92 6.80 7.45
N ARG A 284 -14.58 7.22 6.38
CA ARG A 284 -14.10 7.14 5.00
C ARG A 284 -14.04 8.52 4.36
N TRP A 285 -13.01 8.71 3.55
CA TRP A 285 -12.85 9.82 2.63
C TRP A 285 -12.99 9.29 1.20
N SER A 286 -13.63 10.10 0.35
CA SER A 286 -13.80 9.80 -1.08
C SER A 286 -12.56 10.11 -1.92
N GLU A 287 -11.58 10.80 -1.33
CA GLU A 287 -10.33 11.22 -1.96
C GLU A 287 -9.19 11.13 -0.94
N PRO A 288 -7.96 10.78 -1.36
CA PRO A 288 -6.83 10.78 -0.46
C PRO A 288 -6.37 12.21 -0.17
N VAL A 289 -5.50 12.35 0.83
CA VAL A 289 -4.77 13.61 1.06
C VAL A 289 -3.82 13.83 -0.12
N PRO A 290 -3.82 15.00 -0.79
CA PRO A 290 -3.03 15.23 -2.00
C PRO A 290 -1.55 15.50 -1.67
N ASN A 291 -0.93 14.60 -0.91
CA ASN A 291 0.48 14.65 -0.57
C ASN A 291 1.35 14.44 -1.82
N ARG A 292 2.53 15.06 -1.80
CA ARG A 292 3.64 14.74 -2.69
C ARG A 292 4.92 14.57 -1.86
N PRO A 293 5.94 13.85 -2.33
CA PRO A 293 7.15 13.58 -1.56
C PRO A 293 7.80 14.82 -0.92
N ASP A 294 7.71 15.97 -1.59
CA ASP A 294 8.27 17.26 -1.18
C ASP A 294 7.22 18.29 -0.71
N ALA A 295 5.93 17.94 -0.74
CA ALA A 295 4.82 18.83 -0.41
C ALA A 295 3.74 18.10 0.42
N PRO A 296 3.87 18.09 1.77
CA PRO A 296 2.82 17.60 2.64
C PRO A 296 1.54 18.43 2.51
N ALA A 297 0.41 17.77 2.56
CA ALA A 297 -0.92 18.37 2.63
C ALA A 297 -1.63 17.96 3.93
N SER A 298 -2.73 18.64 4.24
CA SER A 298 -3.53 18.39 5.44
C SER A 298 -4.71 17.47 5.15
N LEU A 299 -5.05 16.62 6.11
CA LEU A 299 -6.21 15.76 6.05
C LEU A 299 -7.49 16.61 6.10
N SER A 300 -8.39 16.35 5.16
CA SER A 300 -9.71 17.00 5.14
C SER A 300 -10.52 16.63 6.38
N THR A 301 -11.23 17.59 6.96
CA THR A 301 -12.19 17.35 8.04
C THR A 301 -13.50 16.73 7.54
N THR A 302 -13.70 16.64 6.23
CA THR A 302 -14.93 16.08 5.63
C THR A 302 -14.76 14.58 5.41
N ALA A 303 -15.12 13.81 6.42
CA ALA A 303 -15.23 12.35 6.36
C ALA A 303 -16.70 11.92 6.54
N GLU A 304 -17.05 10.77 5.97
CA GLU A 304 -18.34 10.13 6.15
C GLU A 304 -18.23 8.87 7.01
N PRO A 305 -19.24 8.56 7.84
CA PRO A 305 -19.32 7.27 8.49
C PRO A 305 -19.33 6.14 7.46
N TRP A 306 -18.54 5.10 7.70
CA TRP A 306 -18.43 3.97 6.79
C TRP A 306 -18.93 2.69 7.47
N PRO A 307 -20.22 2.33 7.31
CA PRO A 307 -20.86 1.23 8.03
C PRO A 307 -20.58 -0.11 7.35
N VAL A 308 -19.31 -0.48 7.28
CA VAL A 308 -18.84 -1.76 6.76
C VAL A 308 -18.88 -2.82 7.85
N ARG A 309 -19.18 -4.06 7.44
CA ARG A 309 -19.07 -5.24 8.31
C ARG A 309 -17.61 -5.58 8.54
N ASP A 310 -16.85 -5.69 7.46
CA ASP A 310 -15.40 -5.94 7.51
C ASP A 310 -14.67 -4.90 6.67
N ALA A 311 -13.43 -4.56 7.05
CA ALA A 311 -12.57 -3.73 6.23
C ALA A 311 -11.10 -4.04 6.47
N LEU A 312 -10.33 -3.94 5.39
CA LEU A 312 -8.92 -4.24 5.37
C LEU A 312 -8.16 -3.08 4.74
N GLY A 313 -7.45 -2.34 5.60
CA GLY A 313 -6.51 -1.31 5.22
C GLY A 313 -5.22 -1.92 4.68
N ALA A 314 -4.80 -1.47 3.51
CA ALA A 314 -3.55 -1.87 2.90
C ALA A 314 -3.01 -0.68 2.10
N GLY A 315 -3.02 -0.79 0.77
CA GLY A 315 -2.73 0.30 -0.14
C GLY A 315 -1.45 0.09 -0.96
N PRO A 316 -1.17 1.02 -1.87
CA PRO A 316 -2.05 2.13 -2.25
C PRO A 316 -3.29 1.68 -3.03
N ALA A 317 -4.25 2.58 -3.22
CA ALA A 317 -5.25 2.40 -4.27
C ALA A 317 -4.57 2.33 -5.64
N LEU A 318 -5.17 1.56 -6.55
CA LEU A 318 -4.66 1.30 -7.91
C LEU A 318 -5.63 1.80 -8.98
N LEU A 319 -6.93 1.57 -8.75
CA LEU A 319 -8.02 1.96 -9.62
C LEU A 319 -9.08 2.66 -8.78
N VAL A 320 -9.63 3.74 -9.32
CA VAL A 320 -10.76 4.47 -8.75
C VAL A 320 -11.70 4.82 -9.89
N ASP A 321 -12.96 4.43 -9.79
CA ASP A 321 -14.01 4.71 -10.78
C ASP A 321 -13.62 4.29 -12.23
N GLY A 322 -12.87 3.20 -12.36
CA GLY A 322 -12.40 2.63 -13.62
C GLY A 322 -11.15 3.29 -14.21
N ALA A 323 -10.62 4.33 -13.57
CA ALA A 323 -9.39 4.99 -13.98
C ALA A 323 -8.17 4.44 -13.19
N ILE A 324 -7.05 4.27 -13.89
CA ILE A 324 -5.76 4.01 -13.23
C ILE A 324 -5.37 5.25 -12.44
N ARG A 325 -5.29 5.07 -11.12
CA ARG A 325 -4.95 6.11 -10.15
C ARG A 325 -4.18 5.44 -9.01
N VAL A 326 -2.89 5.25 -9.22
CA VAL A 326 -1.97 4.74 -8.20
C VAL A 326 -1.68 5.88 -7.23
N THR A 327 -2.01 5.71 -5.96
CA THR A 327 -1.96 6.77 -4.92
C THR A 327 -0.86 6.54 -3.89
N ASP A 328 0.28 5.99 -4.30
CA ASP A 328 1.42 5.73 -3.41
C ASP A 328 2.00 7.00 -2.80
N ASP A 329 2.04 8.09 -3.56
CA ASP A 329 2.48 9.39 -3.07
C ASP A 329 1.49 9.99 -2.05
N GLU A 330 0.20 10.02 -2.39
CA GLU A 330 -0.84 10.54 -1.51
C GLU A 330 -0.93 9.79 -0.18
N GLU A 331 -0.68 8.47 -0.21
CA GLU A 331 -0.72 7.57 0.94
C GLU A 331 0.65 7.36 1.64
N VAL A 332 1.66 8.14 1.23
CA VAL A 332 2.98 8.22 1.88
C VAL A 332 3.72 6.87 1.90
N PHE A 333 3.67 6.16 0.77
CA PHE A 333 4.44 4.92 0.54
C PHE A 333 5.85 5.15 -0.01
N PHE A 334 6.17 6.37 -0.45
CA PHE A 334 7.53 6.75 -0.84
C PHE A 334 8.53 6.65 0.33
N GLY A 335 9.80 6.47 -0.02
CA GLY A 335 10.89 6.30 0.95
C GLY A 335 10.87 4.95 1.70
N THR A 336 10.06 3.99 1.25
CA THR A 336 10.07 2.62 1.80
C THR A 336 11.11 1.76 1.09
N SER A 337 11.65 0.76 1.79
CA SER A 337 12.65 -0.18 1.26
C SER A 337 12.05 -1.28 0.36
N ILE A 338 10.79 -1.12 -0.05
CA ILE A 338 10.07 -2.11 -0.85
C ILE A 338 10.55 -2.01 -2.31
N PRO A 339 11.01 -3.11 -2.93
CA PRO A 339 11.40 -3.09 -4.33
C PRO A 339 10.24 -2.68 -5.23
N GLU A 340 10.55 -1.85 -6.23
CA GLU A 340 9.58 -1.31 -7.19
C GLU A 340 8.82 -2.44 -7.90
N THR A 341 9.57 -3.40 -8.48
CA THR A 341 9.04 -4.64 -9.08
C THR A 341 9.17 -5.79 -8.08
N HIS A 342 8.06 -6.37 -7.64
CA HIS A 342 8.07 -7.54 -6.75
C HIS A 342 6.75 -8.34 -6.83
N PRO A 343 6.61 -9.50 -6.15
CA PRO A 343 5.35 -10.24 -6.07
C PRO A 343 4.25 -9.38 -5.45
N ARG A 344 3.06 -9.30 -6.04
CA ARG A 344 1.98 -8.46 -5.52
C ARG A 344 0.72 -9.25 -5.32
N THR A 345 -0.09 -8.82 -4.37
CA THR A 345 -1.48 -9.25 -4.21
C THR A 345 -2.38 -8.02 -4.34
N ALA A 346 -3.53 -8.15 -4.97
CA ALA A 346 -4.50 -7.08 -5.10
C ALA A 346 -5.92 -7.59 -4.88
N ALA A 347 -6.78 -6.70 -4.42
CA ALA A 347 -8.22 -6.90 -4.38
C ALA A 347 -8.91 -5.75 -5.13
N GLY A 348 -10.06 -6.01 -5.72
CA GLY A 348 -10.84 -4.98 -6.39
C GLY A 348 -12.26 -5.43 -6.67
N ARG A 349 -13.13 -4.50 -7.05
CA ARG A 349 -14.50 -4.83 -7.45
C ARG A 349 -14.71 -4.55 -8.93
N THR A 350 -15.57 -5.32 -9.56
CA THR A 350 -16.08 -5.01 -10.90
C THR A 350 -17.27 -4.04 -10.82
N ARG A 351 -17.73 -3.56 -11.98
CA ARG A 351 -18.95 -2.74 -12.06
C ARG A 351 -20.20 -3.51 -11.62
N ASP A 352 -20.20 -4.83 -11.81
CA ASP A 352 -21.34 -5.70 -11.52
C ASP A 352 -21.41 -6.11 -10.04
N GLY A 353 -20.37 -5.79 -9.26
CA GLY A 353 -20.29 -6.10 -7.82
C GLY A 353 -19.32 -7.23 -7.50
N ASP A 354 -18.84 -7.99 -8.49
CA ASP A 354 -17.92 -9.11 -8.26
C ASP A 354 -16.61 -8.65 -7.61
N LEU A 355 -16.12 -9.43 -6.63
CA LEU A 355 -14.78 -9.30 -6.08
C LEU A 355 -13.77 -9.95 -7.04
N ILE A 356 -12.63 -9.27 -7.24
CA ILE A 356 -11.44 -9.80 -7.91
C ILE A 356 -10.34 -9.89 -6.87
N LEU A 357 -9.79 -11.08 -6.68
CA LEU A 357 -8.56 -11.32 -5.93
C LEU A 357 -7.48 -11.76 -6.90
N MET A 358 -6.36 -11.05 -6.92
CA MET A 358 -5.24 -11.33 -7.83
C MET A 358 -3.95 -11.53 -7.05
N VAL A 359 -3.15 -12.52 -7.47
CA VAL A 359 -1.76 -12.65 -7.07
C VAL A 359 -0.87 -12.69 -8.30
N VAL A 360 0.24 -11.96 -8.24
CA VAL A 360 1.29 -11.95 -9.26
C VAL A 360 2.58 -12.44 -8.60
N ASP A 361 3.14 -13.52 -9.12
CA ASP A 361 4.41 -14.05 -8.64
C ASP A 361 5.56 -13.09 -8.97
N GLY A 362 6.68 -13.20 -8.26
CA GLY A 362 7.86 -12.39 -8.51
C GLY A 362 9.14 -13.00 -7.93
N ARG A 363 10.28 -12.37 -8.20
CA ARG A 363 11.62 -12.81 -7.71
C ARG A 363 12.02 -14.21 -8.19
N GLN A 364 11.49 -14.66 -9.34
CA GLN A 364 11.83 -15.95 -9.94
C GLN A 364 12.00 -15.82 -11.47
N PRO A 365 12.77 -16.70 -12.13
CA PRO A 365 13.00 -16.61 -13.58
C PRO A 365 11.71 -16.59 -14.41
N GLU A 366 10.68 -17.30 -13.96
CA GLU A 366 9.39 -17.41 -14.64
C GLU A 366 8.47 -16.23 -14.39
N SER A 367 8.75 -15.40 -13.36
CA SER A 367 7.97 -14.20 -13.05
C SER A 367 8.83 -13.18 -12.31
N ARG A 368 9.07 -12.02 -12.93
CA ARG A 368 9.87 -10.95 -12.31
C ARG A 368 9.11 -10.21 -11.20
N GLY A 369 7.77 -10.29 -11.19
CA GLY A 369 6.90 -9.44 -10.37
C GLY A 369 6.41 -8.23 -11.15
N VAL A 370 5.67 -7.35 -10.51
CA VAL A 370 5.12 -6.15 -11.16
C VAL A 370 5.34 -4.91 -10.30
N ARG A 371 5.41 -3.77 -10.99
CA ARG A 371 5.22 -2.45 -10.39
C ARG A 371 3.74 -2.20 -10.06
N LEU A 372 3.46 -1.16 -9.28
CA LEU A 372 2.08 -0.79 -8.91
C LEU A 372 1.25 -0.35 -10.13
N ASP A 373 1.84 0.39 -11.06
CA ASP A 373 1.18 0.80 -12.30
C ASP A 373 0.88 -0.39 -13.23
N GLU A 374 1.80 -1.34 -13.30
CA GLU A 374 1.60 -2.62 -14.02
C GLU A 374 0.48 -3.45 -13.38
N LEU A 375 0.44 -3.53 -12.04
CA LEU A 375 -0.64 -4.20 -11.30
C LEU A 375 -2.00 -3.53 -11.54
N ALA A 376 -2.05 -2.19 -11.58
CA ALA A 376 -3.26 -1.45 -11.89
C ALA A 376 -3.77 -1.76 -13.31
N VAL A 377 -2.87 -1.86 -14.29
CA VAL A 377 -3.22 -2.31 -15.66
C VAL A 377 -3.82 -3.72 -15.62
N LEU A 378 -3.18 -4.67 -14.93
CA LEU A 378 -3.70 -6.04 -14.83
C LEU A 378 -5.10 -6.08 -14.20
N MET A 379 -5.32 -5.39 -13.09
CA MET A 379 -6.61 -5.33 -12.41
C MET A 379 -7.71 -4.75 -13.30
N ARG A 380 -7.40 -3.68 -14.04
CA ARG A 380 -8.34 -3.05 -14.98
C ARG A 380 -8.67 -3.99 -16.13
N ASP A 381 -7.65 -4.65 -16.68
CA ASP A 381 -7.80 -5.53 -17.84
C ASP A 381 -8.64 -6.78 -17.51
N VAL A 382 -8.69 -7.20 -16.24
CA VAL A 382 -9.62 -8.26 -15.77
C VAL A 382 -10.98 -7.73 -15.30
N GLY A 383 -11.24 -6.43 -15.45
CA GLY A 383 -12.56 -5.81 -15.27
C GLY A 383 -12.79 -5.07 -13.96
N ALA A 384 -11.77 -4.88 -13.11
CA ALA A 384 -11.91 -4.08 -11.91
C ALA A 384 -12.18 -2.60 -12.25
N VAL A 385 -13.08 -1.98 -11.50
CA VAL A 385 -13.33 -0.53 -11.53
C VAL A 385 -12.72 0.18 -10.34
N ASP A 386 -12.68 -0.48 -9.18
CA ASP A 386 -11.88 -0.04 -8.04
C ASP A 386 -10.93 -1.17 -7.65
N ALA A 387 -9.70 -0.84 -7.26
CA ALA A 387 -8.72 -1.82 -6.83
C ALA A 387 -7.71 -1.23 -5.85
N ILE A 388 -7.20 -2.08 -4.97
CA ILE A 388 -6.22 -1.79 -3.94
C ILE A 388 -5.09 -2.82 -3.98
N ASN A 389 -3.86 -2.38 -3.75
CA ASN A 389 -2.74 -3.26 -3.48
C ASN A 389 -2.81 -3.78 -2.03
N LEU A 390 -2.58 -5.08 -1.84
CA LEU A 390 -2.48 -5.74 -0.53
C LEU A 390 -1.02 -5.99 -0.15
N ASP A 391 -0.77 -6.67 0.98
CA ASP A 391 0.60 -7.05 1.34
C ASP A 391 1.23 -7.95 0.26
N GLY A 392 2.51 -7.72 0.00
CA GLY A 392 3.22 -8.28 -1.15
C GLY A 392 4.41 -9.16 -0.76
N GLY A 393 5.25 -9.45 -1.74
CA GLY A 393 6.53 -10.11 -1.53
C GLY A 393 6.35 -11.54 -1.06
N GLY A 394 6.92 -11.86 0.11
CA GLY A 394 6.79 -13.20 0.69
C GLY A 394 5.38 -13.52 1.18
N SER A 395 4.56 -12.50 1.42
CA SER A 395 3.18 -12.65 1.88
C SER A 395 2.22 -13.01 0.75
N SER A 396 2.60 -12.74 -0.51
CA SER A 396 1.75 -12.96 -1.68
C SER A 396 1.38 -14.43 -1.85
N SER A 397 0.13 -14.73 -1.57
CA SER A 397 -0.41 -16.08 -1.61
C SER A 397 -1.89 -16.07 -2.00
N LEU A 398 -2.25 -17.01 -2.88
CA LEU A 398 -3.63 -17.28 -3.27
C LEU A 398 -3.88 -18.79 -3.22
N VAL A 399 -4.85 -19.18 -2.40
CA VAL A 399 -5.25 -20.57 -2.20
C VAL A 399 -6.69 -20.74 -2.68
N VAL A 400 -6.95 -21.78 -3.45
CA VAL A 400 -8.30 -22.14 -3.92
C VAL A 400 -8.56 -23.59 -3.60
N ARG A 401 -9.65 -23.88 -2.87
CA ARG A 401 -10.01 -25.24 -2.41
C ARG A 401 -8.80 -26.00 -1.84
N GLY A 402 -8.09 -25.35 -0.91
CA GLY A 402 -6.89 -25.90 -0.26
C GLY A 402 -5.62 -25.96 -1.13
N THR A 403 -5.70 -25.61 -2.42
CA THR A 403 -4.55 -25.64 -3.35
C THR A 403 -3.90 -24.25 -3.46
N LEU A 404 -2.63 -24.14 -3.05
CA LEU A 404 -1.82 -22.94 -3.30
C LEU A 404 -1.53 -22.81 -4.80
N LEU A 405 -1.91 -21.67 -5.41
CA LEU A 405 -1.80 -21.48 -6.86
C LEU A 405 -0.44 -20.96 -7.32
N ASN A 406 0.16 -20.06 -6.52
CA ASN A 406 1.37 -19.35 -6.88
C ASN A 406 2.60 -19.91 -6.14
N ARG A 407 3.80 -19.38 -6.39
CA ARG A 407 5.04 -19.74 -5.69
C ARG A 407 5.55 -18.55 -4.87
N PRO A 408 5.12 -18.42 -3.60
CA PRO A 408 5.52 -17.29 -2.75
C PRO A 408 7.05 -17.14 -2.70
N ALA A 409 7.54 -15.98 -3.14
CA ALA A 409 8.97 -15.66 -3.22
C ALA A 409 9.85 -16.70 -3.98
N GLY A 410 9.27 -17.46 -4.91
CA GLY A 410 9.97 -18.49 -5.68
C GLY A 410 10.08 -19.86 -4.99
N ASP A 411 9.41 -20.04 -3.86
CA ASP A 411 9.33 -21.31 -3.12
C ASP A 411 7.86 -21.73 -2.92
N THR A 412 7.65 -22.87 -2.27
CA THR A 412 6.36 -23.39 -1.81
C THR A 412 6.09 -23.05 -0.34
N LEU A 413 7.08 -22.53 0.38
CA LEU A 413 6.93 -22.08 1.75
C LEU A 413 6.17 -20.74 1.79
N GLN A 414 4.96 -20.78 2.33
CA GLN A 414 4.15 -19.59 2.55
C GLN A 414 4.66 -18.85 3.79
N ARG A 415 4.82 -17.53 3.67
CA ARG A 415 4.96 -16.69 4.85
C ARG A 415 3.64 -16.68 5.61
N GLU A 416 3.71 -16.80 6.92
CA GLU A 416 2.56 -16.60 7.79
C GLU A 416 2.17 -15.13 7.82
N VAL A 417 0.88 -14.88 7.66
CA VAL A 417 0.28 -13.55 7.61
C VAL A 417 -0.72 -13.41 8.73
N MET A 418 -0.92 -12.17 9.17
CA MET A 418 -1.82 -11.89 10.28
C MET A 418 -3.30 -11.89 9.88
N SER A 419 -3.60 -11.47 8.65
CA SER A 419 -4.95 -11.36 8.14
C SER A 419 -5.04 -11.86 6.70
N ALA A 420 -6.24 -12.26 6.30
CA ALA A 420 -6.55 -12.76 4.97
C ALA A 420 -7.97 -12.33 4.53
N LEU A 421 -8.17 -12.25 3.23
CA LEU A 421 -9.50 -12.24 2.62
C LEU A 421 -9.89 -13.69 2.36
N VAL A 422 -10.94 -14.16 3.04
CA VAL A 422 -11.39 -15.55 3.01
C VAL A 422 -12.80 -15.60 2.46
N THR A 423 -12.97 -16.27 1.33
CA THR A 423 -14.28 -16.48 0.69
C THR A 423 -14.78 -17.87 1.04
N TYR A 424 -15.94 -17.91 1.68
CA TYR A 424 -16.71 -19.10 1.98
C TYR A 424 -17.73 -19.33 0.86
N CYS A 425 -17.98 -20.58 0.52
CA CYS A 425 -19.04 -20.94 -0.42
C CYS A 425 -19.64 -22.31 -0.08
N GLU A 426 -20.97 -22.38 -0.09
CA GLU A 426 -21.76 -23.59 0.25
C GLU A 426 -22.06 -24.48 -0.96
#